data_AF-A0A7K3M138-F1
#
_entry.id   AF-A0A7K3M138-F1
#
_cell.length_a   1.000
_cell.length_b   1.000
_cell.length_c   1.000
_cell.angle_alpha   90.00
_cell.angle_beta   90.00
_cell.angle_gamma   90.00
#
_symmetry.space_group_name_H-M   'P 1'
#
loop_
_entity.id
_entity.type
_entity.pdbx_description
1 polymer ?
#
loop_
_entity_poly.entity_id
_entity_poly.type
_entity_poly.pdbx_seq_one_letter_code
_entity_poly.pdbx_strand_id
1 'polypeptide(L)'
;MDALQWIITVAVSLASGTVGGATLAPKIGMRTELGRRHLEAEIAIRGVLQTYRDAMKYRHAEVVIRQNYPADYVSLESQVRLAEEIIQKLPDLPRRRRQKIRRHLKILVGAWTTGYGEARAFLPEGFRTPQSEESWLNKRIADMVKANDASAAERGLLGRVNSDVIDQAAFETAVAAMDDMIALVSVDRQPTLRPRELWDRRTKRKGIESRVAEHEQDRDT
;
A
#
# COMPACT_ATOMS: atom_id res chain seq x y z
N MET A 1 10.42 -20.03 -61.52
CA MET A 1 10.13 -19.37 -60.23
C MET A 1 10.41 -20.42 -59.19
N ASP A 2 11.60 -20.32 -58.63
CA ASP A 2 12.34 -21.49 -58.18
C ASP A 2 12.09 -21.70 -56.69
N ALA A 3 11.91 -22.96 -56.30
CA ALA A 3 11.63 -23.41 -54.93
C ALA A 3 12.61 -22.86 -53.87
N LEU A 4 13.79 -22.41 -54.32
CA LEU A 4 14.83 -21.78 -53.51
C LEU A 4 14.41 -20.41 -52.95
N GLN A 5 13.56 -19.64 -53.64
CA GLN A 5 13.08 -18.35 -53.13
C GLN A 5 12.09 -18.51 -51.97
N TRP A 6 11.28 -19.57 -51.94
CA TRP A 6 10.33 -19.82 -50.85
C TRP A 6 10.99 -20.21 -49.54
N ILE A 7 12.09 -20.98 -49.59
CA ILE A 7 12.80 -21.45 -48.39
C ILE A 7 13.51 -20.29 -47.68
N ILE A 8 14.05 -19.32 -48.44
CA ILE A 8 14.73 -18.14 -47.88
C ILE A 8 13.72 -17.22 -47.16
N THR A 9 12.51 -17.04 -47.71
CA THR A 9 11.48 -16.19 -47.06
C THR A 9 10.98 -16.81 -45.76
N VAL A 10 10.84 -18.13 -45.67
CA VAL A 10 10.42 -18.83 -44.45
C VAL A 10 11.52 -18.80 -43.38
N ALA A 11 12.80 -18.94 -43.77
CA ALA A 11 13.93 -18.87 -42.84
C ALA A 11 14.13 -17.46 -42.25
N VAL A 12 13.93 -16.40 -43.05
CA VAL A 12 14.02 -15.01 -42.58
C VAL A 12 12.84 -14.63 -41.68
N SER A 13 11.66 -15.21 -41.91
CA SER A 13 10.47 -14.99 -41.06
C SER A 13 10.58 -15.66 -39.69
N LEU A 14 11.28 -16.80 -39.58
CA LEU A 14 11.52 -17.48 -38.29
C LEU A 14 12.60 -16.78 -37.45
N ALA A 15 13.61 -16.19 -38.09
CA ALA A 15 14.72 -15.53 -37.41
C ALA A 15 14.40 -14.09 -36.96
N SER A 16 13.46 -13.40 -37.63
CA SER A 16 13.06 -12.03 -37.26
C SER A 16 12.08 -11.97 -36.09
N GLY A 17 11.40 -13.08 -35.75
CA GLY A 17 10.53 -13.19 -34.58
C GLY A 17 11.25 -13.38 -33.23
N THR A 18 12.48 -13.89 -33.23
CA THR A 18 13.20 -14.29 -32.01
C THR A 18 14.07 -13.17 -31.42
N VAL A 19 14.65 -12.31 -32.24
CA VAL A 19 15.51 -11.19 -31.77
C VAL A 19 14.70 -10.09 -31.06
N GLY A 20 13.46 -9.85 -31.48
CA GLY A 20 12.54 -8.94 -30.79
C GLY A 20 12.01 -9.49 -29.45
N GLY A 21 11.81 -10.81 -29.36
CA GLY A 21 11.32 -11.49 -28.16
C GLY A 21 12.33 -11.48 -27.01
N ALA A 22 13.62 -11.70 -27.31
CA ALA A 22 14.68 -11.73 -26.30
C ALA A 22 14.94 -10.36 -25.63
N THR A 23 14.71 -9.26 -26.34
CA THR A 23 14.90 -7.90 -25.79
C THR A 23 13.70 -7.39 -24.98
N LEU A 24 12.51 -7.93 -25.24
CA LEU A 24 11.28 -7.57 -24.52
C LEU A 24 11.00 -8.48 -23.31
N ALA A 25 11.43 -9.73 -23.33
CA ALA A 25 11.32 -10.67 -22.21
C ALA A 25 11.83 -10.10 -20.86
N PRO A 26 13.02 -9.46 -20.77
CA PRO A 26 13.48 -8.88 -19.50
C PRO A 26 12.62 -7.70 -19.05
N LYS A 27 12.09 -6.88 -19.98
CA LYS A 27 11.17 -5.78 -19.63
C LYS A 27 9.82 -6.29 -19.14
N ILE A 28 9.33 -7.41 -19.66
CA ILE A 28 8.09 -8.05 -19.22
C ILE A 28 8.32 -8.73 -17.87
N GLY A 29 9.42 -9.47 -17.69
CA GLY A 29 9.81 -10.11 -16.43
C GLY A 29 10.06 -9.11 -15.28
N MET A 30 10.71 -7.98 -15.56
CA MET A 30 10.86 -6.89 -14.58
C MET A 30 9.51 -6.28 -14.19
N ARG A 31 8.58 -6.16 -15.13
CA ARG A 31 7.22 -5.64 -14.85
C ARG A 31 6.41 -6.60 -14.01
N THR A 32 6.53 -7.90 -14.21
CA THR A 32 5.85 -8.90 -13.40
C THR A 32 6.44 -8.97 -11.99
N GLU A 33 7.76 -8.90 -11.85
CA GLU A 33 8.43 -8.90 -10.55
C GLU A 33 8.13 -7.64 -9.74
N LEU A 34 8.19 -6.46 -10.39
CA LEU A 34 7.84 -5.20 -9.75
C LEU A 34 6.35 -5.15 -9.36
N GLY A 35 5.47 -5.69 -10.22
CA GLY A 35 4.05 -5.86 -9.89
C GLY A 35 3.81 -6.79 -8.69
N ARG A 36 4.58 -7.89 -8.61
CA ARG A 36 4.54 -8.83 -7.48
C ARG A 36 4.98 -8.17 -6.18
N ARG A 37 6.11 -7.47 -6.18
CA ARG A 37 6.59 -6.73 -4.99
C ARG A 37 5.61 -5.67 -4.52
N HIS A 38 5.01 -4.94 -5.45
CA HIS A 38 3.95 -3.97 -5.13
C HIS A 38 2.77 -4.64 -4.43
N LEU A 39 2.30 -5.78 -4.96
CA LEU A 39 1.20 -6.53 -4.38
C LEU A 39 1.56 -7.10 -3.00
N GLU A 40 2.74 -7.69 -2.85
CA GLU A 40 3.26 -8.21 -1.58
C GLU A 40 3.33 -7.10 -0.52
N ALA A 41 3.81 -5.92 -0.88
CA ALA A 41 3.84 -4.76 0.01
C ALA A 41 2.44 -4.25 0.39
N GLU A 42 1.49 -4.25 -0.55
CA GLU A 42 0.10 -3.86 -0.30
C GLU A 42 -0.60 -4.82 0.65
N ILE A 43 -0.42 -6.13 0.44
CA ILE A 43 -0.95 -7.18 1.32
C ILE A 43 -0.32 -7.06 2.72
N ALA A 44 0.99 -6.84 2.81
CA ALA A 44 1.67 -6.68 4.09
C ALA A 44 1.16 -5.46 4.87
N ILE A 45 1.09 -4.28 4.23
CA ILE A 45 0.57 -3.07 4.88
C ILE A 45 -0.89 -3.26 5.31
N ARG A 46 -1.71 -3.89 4.49
CA ARG A 46 -3.09 -4.23 4.84
C ARG A 46 -3.15 -5.12 6.08
N GLY A 47 -2.35 -6.19 6.12
CA GLY A 47 -2.31 -7.13 7.24
C GLY A 47 -1.91 -6.45 8.55
N VAL A 48 -0.88 -5.58 8.51
CA VAL A 48 -0.44 -4.78 9.66
C VAL A 48 -1.56 -3.86 10.16
N LEU A 49 -2.18 -3.09 9.27
CA LEU A 49 -3.28 -2.17 9.61
C LEU A 49 -4.50 -2.90 10.18
N GLN A 50 -4.90 -4.02 9.59
CA GLN A 50 -6.03 -4.82 10.06
C GLN A 50 -5.76 -5.40 11.45
N THR A 51 -4.59 -6.00 11.65
CA THR A 51 -4.19 -6.57 12.94
C THR A 51 -4.20 -5.52 14.04
N TYR A 52 -3.61 -4.34 13.76
CA TYR A 52 -3.59 -3.25 14.72
C TYR A 52 -4.99 -2.70 15.02
N ARG A 53 -5.81 -2.50 13.98
CA ARG A 53 -7.20 -2.03 14.11
C ARG A 53 -8.04 -2.97 14.96
N ASP A 54 -7.97 -4.27 14.71
CA ASP A 54 -8.80 -5.25 15.40
C ASP A 54 -8.36 -5.40 16.87
N ALA A 55 -7.05 -5.39 17.14
CA ALA A 55 -6.52 -5.34 18.49
C ALA A 55 -6.95 -4.06 19.23
N MET A 56 -6.89 -2.91 18.57
CA MET A 56 -7.33 -1.63 19.14
C MET A 56 -8.83 -1.65 19.47
N LYS A 57 -9.68 -2.16 18.57
CA LYS A 57 -11.13 -2.30 18.81
C LYS A 57 -11.44 -3.22 19.98
N TYR A 58 -10.78 -4.38 20.02
CA TYR A 58 -10.94 -5.33 21.10
C TYR A 58 -10.59 -4.70 22.46
N ARG A 59 -9.40 -4.10 22.57
CA ARG A 59 -8.96 -3.46 23.82
C ARG A 59 -9.81 -2.25 24.18
N HIS A 60 -10.27 -1.46 23.21
CA HIS A 60 -11.16 -0.34 23.49
C HIS A 60 -12.49 -0.81 24.10
N ALA A 61 -13.07 -1.89 23.57
CA ALA A 61 -14.27 -2.49 24.16
C ALA A 61 -13.99 -2.99 25.60
N GLU A 62 -12.82 -3.58 25.88
CA GLU A 62 -12.44 -3.96 27.24
C GLU A 62 -12.31 -2.76 28.17
N VAL A 63 -11.70 -1.65 27.72
CA VAL A 63 -11.56 -0.41 28.50
C VAL A 63 -12.93 0.17 28.85
N VAL A 64 -13.85 0.24 27.88
CA VAL A 64 -15.22 0.75 28.10
C VAL A 64 -15.96 -0.09 29.14
N ILE A 65 -15.81 -1.42 29.11
CA ILE A 65 -16.49 -2.34 30.03
C ILE A 65 -15.85 -2.33 31.43
N ARG A 66 -14.52 -2.43 31.50
CA ARG A 66 -13.78 -2.65 32.74
C ARG A 66 -13.30 -1.36 33.40
N GLN A 67 -13.40 -0.23 32.71
CA GLN A 67 -12.85 1.08 33.12
C GLN A 67 -11.38 1.01 33.54
N ASN A 68 -10.64 0.06 32.97
CA ASN A 68 -9.23 -0.16 33.23
C ASN A 68 -8.47 -0.11 31.91
N TYR A 69 -7.42 0.72 31.86
CA TYR A 69 -6.57 0.89 30.68
C TYR A 69 -5.41 -0.11 30.76
N PRO A 70 -5.39 -1.17 29.93
CA PRO A 70 -4.25 -2.05 29.92
C PRO A 70 -3.02 -1.28 29.40
N ALA A 71 -1.84 -1.58 29.95
CA ALA A 71 -0.61 -0.82 29.69
C ALA A 71 -0.20 -0.79 28.20
N ASP A 72 -0.70 -1.75 27.41
CA ASP A 72 -0.46 -1.87 25.98
C ASP A 72 -1.55 -1.20 25.10
N TYR A 73 -2.57 -0.59 25.70
CA TYR A 73 -3.65 0.08 24.97
C TYR A 73 -3.13 1.33 24.24
N VAL A 74 -3.02 1.24 22.91
CA VAL A 74 -2.56 2.34 22.04
C VAL A 74 -1.24 2.95 22.53
N SER A 75 -0.38 2.11 23.13
CA SER A 75 0.89 2.55 23.70
C SER A 75 1.80 3.18 22.65
N LEU A 76 2.66 4.12 23.05
CA LEU A 76 3.60 4.75 22.12
C LEU A 76 4.48 3.73 21.39
N GLU A 77 4.91 2.67 22.09
CA GLU A 77 5.66 1.57 21.48
C GLU A 77 4.86 0.87 20.38
N SER A 78 3.57 0.61 20.61
CA SER A 78 2.69 0.01 19.61
C SER A 78 2.53 0.91 18.38
N GLN A 79 2.46 2.23 18.56
CA GLN A 79 2.34 3.20 17.46
C GLN A 79 3.64 3.30 16.65
N VAL A 80 4.79 3.25 17.33
CA VAL A 80 6.11 3.18 16.70
C VAL A 80 6.26 1.91 15.86
N ARG A 81 5.89 0.75 16.42
CA ARG A 81 5.98 -0.54 15.73
C ARG A 81 5.09 -0.56 14.48
N LEU A 82 3.86 -0.07 14.60
CA LEU A 82 2.95 0.14 13.47
C LEU A 82 3.58 1.00 12.37
N ALA A 83 4.17 2.14 12.75
CA ALA A 83 4.81 3.03 11.80
C ALA A 83 6.00 2.35 11.10
N GLU A 84 6.88 1.71 11.87
CA GLU A 84 8.05 1.00 11.37
C GLU A 84 7.66 -0.07 10.33
N GLU A 85 6.73 -0.96 10.68
CA GLU A 85 6.31 -2.05 9.80
C GLU A 85 5.73 -1.53 8.47
N ILE A 86 4.93 -0.46 8.51
CA ILE A 86 4.40 0.17 7.29
C ILE A 86 5.53 0.82 6.48
N ILE A 87 6.44 1.55 7.14
CA ILE A 87 7.53 2.29 6.49
C ILE A 87 8.49 1.34 5.78
N GLN A 88 8.79 0.17 6.36
CA GLN A 88 9.64 -0.84 5.72
C GLN A 88 9.09 -1.31 4.36
N LYS A 89 7.77 -1.28 4.16
CA LYS A 89 7.12 -1.71 2.90
C LYS A 89 6.93 -0.58 1.88
N LEU A 90 7.08 0.68 2.29
CA LEU A 90 6.91 1.84 1.42
C LEU A 90 7.83 1.88 0.18
N PRO A 91 9.11 1.43 0.23
CA PRO A 91 10.01 1.42 -0.92
C PRO A 91 9.48 0.58 -2.10
N ASP A 92 8.69 -0.44 -1.82
CA ASP A 92 8.10 -1.34 -2.81
C ASP A 92 6.78 -0.81 -3.37
N LEU A 93 6.33 0.38 -2.99
CA LEU A 93 5.12 0.99 -3.53
C LEU A 93 5.41 2.07 -4.59
N PRO A 94 4.48 2.29 -5.54
CA PRO A 94 4.53 3.43 -6.45
C PRO A 94 4.60 4.77 -5.68
N ARG A 95 5.42 5.71 -6.18
CA ARG A 95 5.69 7.01 -5.54
C ARG A 95 4.43 7.74 -5.06
N ARG A 96 3.36 7.78 -5.87
CA ARG A 96 2.09 8.43 -5.50
C ARG A 96 1.42 7.76 -4.29
N ARG A 97 1.38 6.41 -4.26
CA ARG A 97 0.82 5.65 -3.12
C ARG A 97 1.68 5.84 -1.89
N ARG A 98 3.00 5.74 -2.04
CA ARG A 98 3.98 5.97 -0.97
C ARG A 98 3.75 7.29 -0.25
N GLN A 99 3.65 8.39 -1.00
CA GLN A 99 3.41 9.72 -0.44
C GLN A 99 2.04 9.81 0.25
N LYS A 100 1.00 9.21 -0.33
CA LYS A 100 -0.33 9.20 0.27
C LYS A 100 -0.34 8.42 1.59
N ILE A 101 0.16 7.20 1.61
CA ILE A 101 0.25 6.37 2.83
C ILE A 101 1.08 7.08 3.90
N ARG A 102 2.22 7.67 3.54
CA ARG A 102 3.06 8.43 4.50
C ARG A 102 2.32 9.64 5.09
N ARG A 103 1.50 10.35 4.31
CA ARG A 103 0.66 11.44 4.83
C ARG A 103 -0.39 10.92 5.80
N HIS A 104 -1.10 9.85 5.46
CA HIS A 104 -2.10 9.25 6.35
C HIS A 104 -1.47 8.70 7.63
N LEU A 105 -0.29 8.06 7.53
CA LEU A 105 0.45 7.58 8.69
C LEU A 105 0.80 8.72 9.65
N LYS A 106 1.28 9.86 9.13
CA LYS A 106 1.53 11.06 9.96
C LYS A 106 0.28 11.59 10.66
N ILE A 107 -0.89 11.49 10.05
CA ILE A 107 -2.15 11.88 10.69
C ILE A 107 -2.50 10.87 11.80
N LEU A 108 -2.34 9.58 11.52
CA LEU A 108 -2.71 8.50 12.43
C LEU A 108 -1.83 8.45 13.68
N VAL A 109 -0.51 8.35 13.53
CA VAL A 109 0.44 8.18 14.64
C VAL A 109 1.18 9.45 15.03
N GLY A 110 1.03 10.53 14.26
CA GLY A 110 1.76 11.78 14.46
C GLY A 110 3.04 11.89 13.63
N ALA A 111 3.49 13.12 13.39
CA ALA A 111 4.70 13.39 12.62
C ALA A 111 5.95 12.82 13.29
N TRP A 112 6.02 12.88 14.62
CA TRP A 112 7.15 12.40 15.40
C TRP A 112 7.27 10.87 15.34
N THR A 113 6.20 10.15 15.68
CA THR A 113 6.16 8.68 15.64
C THR A 113 6.48 8.15 14.25
N THR A 114 6.01 8.83 13.22
CA THR A 114 6.36 8.51 11.83
C THR A 114 7.86 8.69 11.59
N GLY A 115 8.44 9.83 11.98
CA GLY A 115 9.88 10.07 11.84
C GLY A 115 10.74 9.07 12.63
N TYR A 116 10.25 8.63 13.79
CA TYR A 116 10.90 7.61 14.60
C TYR A 116 10.84 6.23 13.93
N GLY A 117 9.68 5.83 13.42
CA GLY A 117 9.52 4.61 12.63
C GLY A 117 10.42 4.63 11.39
N GLU A 118 10.64 5.79 10.78
CA GLU A 118 11.56 5.95 9.64
C GLU A 118 13.01 5.71 10.04
N ALA A 119 13.44 6.24 11.18
CA ALA A 119 14.77 6.00 11.70
C ALA A 119 14.99 4.50 11.97
N ARG A 120 14.04 3.82 12.63
CA ARG A 120 14.14 2.38 12.97
C ARG A 120 14.08 1.44 11.77
N ALA A 121 13.20 1.74 10.81
CA ALA A 121 12.99 0.90 9.64
C ALA A 121 14.27 0.64 8.83
N PHE A 122 15.22 1.58 8.86
CA PHE A 122 16.47 1.52 8.10
C PHE A 122 17.72 1.41 8.97
N LEU A 123 17.59 1.10 10.27
CA LEU A 123 18.75 0.78 11.10
C LEU A 123 19.42 -0.52 10.61
N PRO A 124 20.76 -0.57 10.50
CA PRO A 124 21.46 -1.81 10.24
C PRO A 124 21.20 -2.82 11.37
N GLU A 125 21.11 -4.12 11.03
CA GLU A 125 20.68 -5.17 11.97
C GLU A 125 21.52 -5.23 13.26
N GLY A 126 22.80 -4.84 13.22
CA GLY A 126 23.68 -4.78 14.40
C GLY A 126 23.39 -3.64 15.40
N PHE A 127 22.52 -2.69 15.07
CA PHE A 127 22.12 -1.59 15.96
C PHE A 127 20.79 -1.83 16.68
N ARG A 128 20.13 -2.97 16.39
CA ARG A 128 18.87 -3.41 16.99
C ARG A 128 19.10 -4.29 18.22
N THR A 129 20.02 -3.89 19.10
CA THR A 129 20.19 -4.64 20.36
C THR A 129 19.11 -4.20 21.37
N PRO A 130 18.52 -5.11 22.16
CA PRO A 130 17.51 -4.75 23.15
C PRO A 130 17.96 -3.63 24.09
N GLN A 131 19.25 -3.61 24.49
CA GLN A 131 19.80 -2.57 25.35
C GLN A 131 20.01 -1.21 24.66
N SER A 132 20.40 -1.18 23.37
CA SER A 132 20.52 0.08 22.62
C SER A 132 19.16 0.66 22.25
N GLU A 133 18.20 -0.20 21.93
CA GLU A 133 16.83 0.20 21.66
C GLU A 133 16.13 0.68 22.93
N GLU A 134 16.16 -0.07 24.04
CA GLU A 134 15.52 0.32 25.29
C GLU A 134 16.12 1.60 25.87
N SER A 135 17.45 1.75 25.93
CA SER A 135 18.04 2.94 26.56
C SER A 135 17.79 4.22 25.76
N TRP A 136 17.83 4.15 24.42
CA TRP A 136 17.57 5.31 23.57
C TRP A 136 16.07 5.61 23.44
N LEU A 137 15.23 4.58 23.26
CA LEU A 137 13.77 4.72 23.24
C LEU A 137 13.28 5.26 24.59
N ASN A 138 13.69 4.67 25.72
CA ASN A 138 13.24 5.12 27.05
C ASN A 138 13.75 6.52 27.38
N LYS A 139 14.99 6.88 27.01
CA LYS A 139 15.51 8.24 27.21
C LYS A 139 14.73 9.26 26.38
N ARG A 140 14.39 8.94 25.12
CA ARG A 140 13.66 9.87 24.25
C ARG A 140 12.17 9.96 24.60
N ILE A 141 11.54 8.85 25.00
CA ILE A 141 10.18 8.83 25.57
C ILE A 141 10.16 9.63 26.88
N ALA A 142 11.16 9.48 27.76
CA ALA A 142 11.28 10.29 28.98
C ALA A 142 11.49 11.78 28.68
N ASP A 143 12.29 12.12 27.66
CA ASP A 143 12.44 13.50 27.18
C ASP A 143 11.09 14.06 26.66
N MET A 144 10.25 13.23 26.02
CA MET A 144 8.93 13.63 25.51
C MET A 144 7.87 13.79 26.59
N VAL A 145 7.83 12.87 27.57
CA VAL A 145 6.95 13.02 28.74
C VAL A 145 7.32 14.27 29.51
N LYS A 146 8.60 14.65 29.53
CA LYS A 146 9.06 15.95 30.05
C LYS A 146 8.69 17.13 29.15
N ALA A 147 8.68 16.95 27.82
CA ALA A 147 8.33 17.98 26.84
C ALA A 147 6.81 18.00 26.51
N ASN A 148 5.95 17.70 27.48
CA ASN A 148 4.49 17.43 27.36
C ASN A 148 3.61 18.59 26.81
N ASP A 149 4.23 19.60 26.17
CA ASP A 149 3.60 20.65 25.37
C ASP A 149 3.56 20.32 23.86
N ALA A 150 3.84 19.08 23.47
CA ALA A 150 3.74 18.65 22.08
C ALA A 150 2.31 18.85 21.53
N SER A 151 2.19 19.65 20.47
CA SER A 151 0.92 20.01 19.83
C SER A 151 0.14 18.78 19.36
N ALA A 152 -1.19 18.90 19.19
CA ALA A 152 -2.04 17.79 18.75
C ALA A 152 -1.57 17.14 17.42
N ALA A 153 -0.89 17.90 16.56
CA ALA A 153 -0.32 17.38 15.30
C ALA A 153 0.91 16.47 15.51
N GLU A 154 1.63 16.63 16.62
CA GLU A 154 2.81 15.82 16.95
C GLU A 154 2.42 14.46 17.54
N ARG A 155 1.31 14.41 18.27
CA ARG A 155 0.75 13.17 18.88
C ARG A 155 -0.09 12.32 17.92
N GLY A 156 -0.62 12.90 16.85
CA GLY A 156 -1.52 12.19 15.91
C GLY A 156 -2.84 11.77 16.55
N LEU A 157 -3.68 11.06 15.78
CA LEU A 157 -4.97 10.56 16.26
C LEU A 157 -4.81 9.54 17.39
N LEU A 158 -3.88 8.58 17.26
CA LEU A 158 -3.66 7.54 18.27
C LEU A 158 -3.12 8.10 19.58
N GLY A 159 -2.28 9.15 19.54
CA GLY A 159 -1.87 9.85 20.75
C GLY A 159 -3.00 10.57 21.48
N ARG A 160 -4.11 10.90 20.80
CA ARG A 160 -5.32 11.45 21.44
C ARG A 160 -6.19 10.36 22.07
N VAL A 161 -6.25 9.18 21.45
CA VAL A 161 -6.95 8.00 22.00
C VAL A 161 -6.29 7.51 23.28
N ASN A 162 -4.96 7.63 23.38
CA ASN A 162 -4.16 7.29 24.56
C ASN A 162 -4.21 8.37 25.67
N SER A 163 -5.32 9.10 25.82
CA SER A 163 -5.48 10.08 26.91
C SER A 163 -6.18 9.45 28.11
N ASP A 164 -6.03 10.05 29.30
CA ASP A 164 -6.61 9.55 30.56
C ASP A 164 -8.16 9.53 30.55
N VAL A 165 -8.79 10.13 29.54
CA VAL A 165 -10.24 10.17 29.33
C VAL A 165 -10.59 9.36 28.08
N ILE A 166 -11.65 8.54 28.16
CA ILE A 166 -12.18 7.81 27.01
C ILE A 166 -12.72 8.83 25.99
N ASP A 167 -11.91 9.12 24.97
CA ASP A 167 -12.31 9.96 23.83
C ASP A 167 -12.83 9.05 22.70
N GLN A 168 -14.14 8.74 22.78
CA GLN A 168 -14.84 7.93 21.77
C GLN A 168 -14.71 8.53 20.37
N ALA A 169 -14.78 9.86 20.25
CA ALA A 169 -14.68 10.53 18.97
C ALA A 169 -13.28 10.39 18.35
N ALA A 170 -12.22 10.51 19.17
CA ALA A 170 -10.85 10.25 18.70
C ALA A 170 -10.67 8.79 18.29
N PHE A 171 -11.24 7.84 19.04
CA PHE A 171 -11.17 6.42 18.70
C PHE A 171 -11.83 6.13 17.34
N GLU A 172 -13.06 6.60 17.14
CA GLU A 172 -13.78 6.43 15.86
C GLU A 172 -13.04 7.08 14.69
N THR A 173 -12.48 8.28 14.91
CA THR A 173 -11.68 8.98 13.90
C THR A 173 -10.40 8.20 13.56
N ALA A 174 -9.74 7.59 14.56
CA ALA A 174 -8.56 6.76 14.34
C ALA A 174 -8.89 5.47 13.58
N VAL A 175 -9.99 4.80 13.92
CA VAL A 175 -10.49 3.62 13.18
C VAL A 175 -10.80 3.99 11.73
N ALA A 176 -11.50 5.10 11.49
CA ALA A 176 -11.81 5.58 10.14
C ALA A 176 -10.54 5.89 9.34
N ALA A 177 -9.53 6.51 9.96
CA ALA A 177 -8.24 6.77 9.33
C ALA A 177 -7.48 5.48 8.95
N MET A 178 -7.57 4.43 9.77
CA MET A 178 -7.02 3.11 9.42
C MET A 178 -7.78 2.47 8.26
N ASP A 179 -9.11 2.55 8.27
CA ASP A 179 -9.96 2.02 7.19
C ASP A 179 -9.69 2.73 5.86
N ASP A 180 -9.49 4.05 5.88
CA ASP A 180 -9.05 4.83 4.74
C ASP A 180 -7.70 4.33 4.20
N MET A 181 -6.72 4.09 5.08
CA MET A 181 -5.41 3.56 4.68
C MET A 181 -5.51 2.15 4.08
N ILE A 182 -6.33 1.27 4.68
CA ILE A 182 -6.63 -0.07 4.15
C ILE A 182 -7.23 0.05 2.74
N ALA A 183 -8.14 1.00 2.52
CA ALA A 183 -8.73 1.24 1.21
C ALA A 183 -7.73 1.76 0.16
N LEU A 184 -6.58 2.32 0.57
CA LEU A 184 -5.49 2.71 -0.35
C LEU A 184 -4.68 1.53 -0.88
N VAL A 185 -4.64 0.43 -0.11
CA VAL A 185 -3.87 -0.78 -0.42
C VAL A 185 -4.76 -1.98 -0.77
N SER A 186 -6.08 -1.79 -0.82
CA SER A 186 -7.03 -2.84 -1.16
C SER A 186 -6.93 -3.21 -2.65
N VAL A 187 -6.67 -4.50 -2.88
CA VAL A 187 -6.41 -5.14 -4.19
C VAL A 187 -7.64 -5.13 -5.10
N ASP A 188 -8.85 -4.91 -4.56
CA ASP A 188 -10.11 -4.85 -5.31
C ASP A 188 -10.24 -3.63 -6.23
N ARG A 189 -9.27 -2.72 -6.22
CA ARG A 189 -9.10 -1.81 -7.35
C ARG A 189 -8.56 -2.63 -8.51
N GLN A 190 -9.49 -3.15 -9.31
CA GLN A 190 -9.22 -3.74 -10.62
C GLN A 190 -8.00 -3.04 -11.23
N PRO A 191 -6.95 -3.77 -11.65
CA PRO A 191 -5.92 -3.15 -12.46
C PRO A 191 -6.67 -2.49 -13.60
N THR A 192 -6.62 -1.17 -13.67
CA THR A 192 -7.25 -0.41 -14.73
C THR A 192 -6.79 -1.05 -16.03
N LEU A 193 -7.71 -1.77 -16.68
CA LEU A 193 -7.46 -2.42 -17.95
C LEU A 193 -6.84 -1.34 -18.84
N ARG A 194 -5.65 -1.65 -19.36
CA ARG A 194 -4.79 -0.66 -20.00
C ARG A 194 -5.57 0.07 -21.11
N PRO A 195 -5.20 1.31 -21.49
CA PRO A 195 -5.83 2.04 -22.60
C PRO A 195 -5.95 1.24 -23.92
N ARG A 196 -5.13 0.19 -24.11
CA ARG A 196 -5.22 -0.74 -25.24
C ARG A 196 -6.50 -1.58 -25.25
N GLU A 197 -7.01 -1.99 -24.10
CA GLU A 197 -8.27 -2.76 -24.03
C GLU A 197 -9.51 -1.87 -24.17
N LEU A 198 -9.40 -0.59 -23.78
CA LEU A 198 -10.41 0.43 -24.08
C LEU A 198 -10.49 0.72 -25.58
N TRP A 199 -9.35 0.73 -26.30
CA TRP A 199 -9.34 0.84 -27.75
C TRP A 199 -9.97 -0.39 -28.43
N ASP A 200 -9.62 -1.60 -27.99
CA ASP A 200 -10.12 -2.85 -28.59
C ASP A 200 -11.63 -3.05 -28.35
N ARG A 201 -12.17 -2.58 -27.22
CA ARG A 201 -13.62 -2.57 -26.99
C ARG A 201 -14.36 -1.49 -27.80
N ARG A 202 -13.72 -0.34 -28.07
CA ARG A 202 -14.34 0.75 -28.85
C ARG A 202 -14.37 0.43 -30.35
N THR A 203 -13.33 -0.24 -30.87
CA THR A 203 -13.30 -0.72 -32.26
C THR A 203 -14.24 -1.92 -32.45
N LYS A 204 -14.29 -2.86 -31.49
CA LYS A 204 -15.24 -3.99 -31.55
C LYS A 204 -16.71 -3.53 -31.46
N ARG A 205 -17.04 -2.52 -30.64
CA ARG A 205 -18.41 -1.96 -30.61
C ARG A 205 -18.80 -1.31 -31.95
N LYS A 206 -17.91 -0.50 -32.53
CA LYS A 206 -18.17 0.12 -33.85
C LYS A 206 -18.31 -0.92 -34.98
N GLY A 207 -17.53 -2.00 -34.95
CA GLY A 207 -17.63 -3.08 -35.93
C GLY A 207 -18.88 -3.97 -35.79
N ILE A 208 -19.51 -3.99 -34.61
CA ILE A 208 -20.79 -4.68 -34.39
C ILE A 208 -21.94 -3.78 -34.84
N GLU A 209 -21.91 -2.49 -34.52
CA GLU A 209 -22.94 -1.52 -34.95
C GLU A 209 -22.99 -1.37 -36.48
N SER A 210 -21.85 -1.43 -37.18
CA SER A 210 -21.82 -1.40 -38.65
C SER A 210 -22.41 -2.66 -39.30
N ARG A 211 -22.23 -3.84 -38.67
CA ARG A 211 -22.78 -5.10 -39.18
C ARG A 211 -24.28 -5.26 -38.92
N VAL A 212 -24.81 -4.63 -37.89
CA VAL A 212 -26.25 -4.60 -37.64
C VAL A 212 -26.95 -3.67 -38.63
N ALA A 213 -26.33 -2.53 -38.97
CA ALA A 213 -26.88 -1.60 -39.97
C ALA A 213 -26.91 -2.18 -41.40
N GLU A 214 -25.89 -2.95 -41.80
CA GLU A 214 -25.89 -3.65 -43.11
C GLU A 214 -26.96 -4.75 -43.17
N HIS A 215 -27.25 -5.42 -42.06
CA HIS A 215 -28.20 -6.54 -42.04
C HIS A 215 -29.69 -6.10 -41.99
N GLU A 216 -29.97 -4.86 -41.60
CA GLU A 216 -31.31 -4.25 -41.68
C GLU A 216 -31.65 -3.77 -43.10
N GLN A 217 -30.65 -3.41 -43.91
CA GLN A 217 -30.87 -2.90 -45.26
C GLN A 217 -31.23 -4.01 -46.27
N ASP A 218 -30.80 -5.25 -46.02
CA ASP A 218 -31.12 -6.43 -46.83
C ASP A 218 -32.50 -7.06 -46.52
N ARG A 219 -33.27 -6.51 -45.58
CA ARG A 219 -34.63 -6.99 -45.25
C ARG A 219 -35.76 -6.19 -45.91
N ASP A 220 -35.43 -5.06 -46.54
CA ASP A 220 -36.40 -4.14 -47.15
C ASP A 220 -36.39 -4.17 -48.70
N THR A 221 -35.76 -5.19 -49.31
CA THR A 221 -35.85 -5.51 -50.75
C THR A 221 -36.40 -6.90 -50.98
#